data_AF-A0A934CYH4-F1
#
_entry.id   AF-A0A934CYH4-F1
#
_cell.length_a   1.000
_cell.length_b   1.000
_cell.length_c   1.000
_cell.angle_alpha   90.00
_cell.angle_beta   90.00
_cell.angle_gamma   90.00
#
_symmetry.space_group_name_H-M   'P 1'
#
loop_
_entity.id
_entity.type
_entity.pdbx_description
1 polymer ?
#
loop_
_entity_poly.entity_id
_entity_poly.type
_entity_poly.pdbx_seq_one_letter_code
_entity_poly.pdbx_strand_id
1 'polypeptide(L)'
;GFPHPIHEGMVQQLGVKLDARGNVWTNENKMTSVEGVFAAGDMARGQSLVVWAIAEGREAARGVDSFLMDRALLPRSQFLK
;
A
#
# COMPACT_ATOMS: atom_id res chain seq x y z
N GLY A 1 15.68 -14.56 1.60
CA GLY A 1 14.29 -14.15 1.91
C GLY A 1 13.98 -12.85 1.17
N PHE A 2 12.76 -12.34 1.27
CA PHE A 2 12.41 -11.02 0.73
C PHE A 2 12.59 -9.97 1.85
N PRO A 3 13.68 -9.17 1.84
CA PRO A 3 13.92 -8.20 2.91
C PRO A 3 12.98 -6.99 2.80
N HIS A 4 12.82 -6.47 1.59
CA HIS A 4 11.99 -5.34 1.19
C HIS A 4 11.98 -5.26 -0.35
N PRO A 5 11.15 -4.39 -0.96
CA PRO A 5 11.19 -4.12 -2.40
C PRO A 5 12.55 -3.58 -2.85
N ILE A 6 12.92 -3.80 -4.11
CA ILE A 6 14.11 -3.17 -4.70
C ILE A 6 13.91 -1.65 -4.69
N HIS A 7 14.90 -0.92 -4.16
CA HIS A 7 14.83 0.53 -4.02
C HIS A 7 15.22 1.24 -5.31
N GLU A 8 16.23 0.73 -6.03
CA GLU A 8 16.63 1.30 -7.31
C GLU A 8 15.49 1.23 -8.35
N GLY A 9 15.39 2.28 -9.17
CA GLY A 9 14.34 2.39 -10.18
C GLY A 9 13.07 2.98 -9.59
N MET A 10 11.95 2.26 -9.73
CA MET A 10 10.60 2.80 -9.49
C MET A 10 10.43 3.44 -8.10
N VAL A 11 10.89 2.79 -7.03
CA VAL A 11 10.71 3.30 -5.65
C VAL A 11 11.48 4.61 -5.45
N GLN A 12 12.74 4.66 -5.85
CA GLN A 12 13.56 5.87 -5.79
C GLN A 12 13.04 6.98 -6.72
N GLN A 13 12.62 6.64 -7.93
CA GLN A 13 12.10 7.59 -8.92
C GLN A 13 10.79 8.22 -8.48
N LEU A 14 9.91 7.45 -7.84
CA LEU A 14 8.67 7.97 -7.26
C LEU A 14 8.93 8.81 -6.00
N GLY A 15 10.07 8.63 -5.32
CA GLY A 15 10.40 9.38 -4.11
C GLY A 15 9.50 9.04 -2.92
N VAL A 16 8.96 7.83 -2.86
CA VAL A 16 8.10 7.39 -1.76
C VAL A 16 8.90 7.19 -0.47
N LYS A 17 8.31 7.58 0.65
CA LYS A 17 8.85 7.33 1.99
C LYS A 17 8.90 5.83 2.25
N LEU A 18 9.99 5.37 2.83
CA LEU A 18 10.13 4.00 3.31
C LEU A 18 9.91 3.92 4.83
N ASP A 19 9.45 2.77 5.30
CA ASP A 19 9.40 2.45 6.74
C ASP A 19 10.79 2.00 7.26
N ALA A 20 10.88 1.73 8.57
CA ALA A 20 12.13 1.29 9.21
C ALA A 20 12.67 -0.06 8.70
N ARG A 21 11.84 -0.84 7.97
CA ARG A 21 12.20 -2.13 7.37
C ARG A 21 12.52 -2.00 5.87
N GLY A 22 12.43 -0.79 5.31
CA GLY A 22 12.68 -0.53 3.89
C GLY A 22 11.49 -0.80 2.97
N ASN A 23 10.30 -1.08 3.50
CA ASN A 23 9.09 -1.23 2.70
C ASN A 23 8.49 0.15 2.38
N VAL A 24 7.66 0.24 1.34
CA VAL A 24 6.96 1.48 1.01
C VAL A 24 5.99 1.80 2.13
N TRP A 25 6.18 2.96 2.77
CA TRP A 25 5.28 3.42 3.81
C TRP A 25 3.91 3.75 3.21
N THR A 26 2.84 3.36 3.90
CA THR A 26 1.47 3.71 3.54
C THR A 26 0.68 4.17 4.76
N ASN A 27 -0.31 5.04 4.54
CA ASN A 27 -1.29 5.42 5.55
C ASN A 27 -2.44 4.38 5.64
N GLU A 28 -3.45 4.68 6.45
CA GLU A 28 -4.61 3.78 6.65
C GLU A 28 -5.44 3.52 5.38
N ASN A 29 -5.37 4.42 4.39
CA ASN A 29 -6.04 4.28 3.10
C ASN A 29 -5.12 3.66 2.03
N LYS A 30 -3.98 3.08 2.45
CA LYS A 30 -2.96 2.49 1.58
C LYS A 30 -2.29 3.47 0.61
N MET A 31 -2.48 4.77 0.79
CA MET A 31 -1.78 5.80 0.04
C MET A 31 -0.37 5.94 0.61
N THR A 32 0.61 6.08 -0.27
CA THR A 32 2.00 6.31 0.09
C THR A 32 2.22 7.76 0.55
N SER A 33 3.47 8.19 0.73
CA SER A 33 3.77 9.62 0.95
C SER A 33 3.60 10.48 -0.30
N VAL A 34 3.44 9.87 -1.48
CA VAL A 34 3.19 10.56 -2.73
C VAL A 34 1.70 10.47 -3.02
N GLU A 35 1.07 11.64 -3.16
CA GLU A 35 -0.37 11.74 -3.40
C GLU A 35 -0.78 11.01 -4.68
N GLY A 36 -1.87 10.26 -4.62
CA GLY A 36 -2.38 9.45 -5.73
C GLY A 36 -1.58 8.16 -6.01
N VAL A 37 -0.50 7.88 -5.27
CA VAL A 37 0.25 6.62 -5.36
C VAL A 37 -0.10 5.74 -4.18
N PHE A 38 -0.45 4.48 -4.46
CA PHE A 38 -0.90 3.51 -3.45
C PHE A 38 -0.04 2.25 -3.50
N ALA A 39 0.09 1.56 -2.36
CA ALA A 39 0.83 0.30 -2.26
C ALA A 39 0.11 -0.69 -1.33
N ALA A 40 0.29 -1.99 -1.61
CA ALA A 40 -0.33 -3.08 -0.86
C ALA A 40 0.54 -4.34 -0.94
N GLY A 41 0.23 -5.33 -0.10
CA GLY A 41 0.92 -6.61 -0.09
C GLY A 41 2.38 -6.48 0.34
N ASP A 42 3.24 -7.30 -0.23
CA ASP A 42 4.66 -7.34 0.14
C ASP A 42 5.39 -6.00 -0.09
N MET A 43 4.89 -5.14 -0.99
CA MET A 43 5.45 -3.79 -1.21
C MET A 43 5.36 -2.90 0.04
N ALA A 44 4.27 -3.03 0.79
CA ALA A 44 3.95 -2.18 1.95
C ALA A 44 4.12 -2.90 3.30
N ARG A 45 3.75 -4.18 3.40
CA ARG A 45 3.89 -4.99 4.62
C ARG A 45 5.26 -5.65 4.74
N GLY A 46 5.93 -5.91 3.61
CA GLY A 46 6.96 -6.92 3.50
C GLY A 46 6.37 -8.34 3.43
N GLN A 47 7.24 -9.33 3.22
CA GLN A 47 6.88 -10.73 2.97
C GLN A 47 5.76 -11.25 3.90
N SER A 48 4.64 -11.69 3.32
CA SER A 48 3.52 -12.23 4.09
C SER A 48 2.74 -13.31 3.34
N LEU A 49 1.61 -13.74 3.92
CA LEU A 49 0.70 -14.70 3.28
C LEU A 49 -0.10 -14.03 2.15
N VAL A 50 -0.42 -14.81 1.11
CA VAL A 50 -1.23 -14.35 -0.04
C VAL A 50 -2.57 -13.74 0.38
N VAL A 51 -3.21 -14.25 1.44
CA VAL A 51 -4.46 -13.71 1.98
C VAL A 51 -4.33 -12.26 2.44
N TRP A 52 -3.17 -11.86 2.95
CA TRP A 52 -2.91 -10.48 3.35
C TRP A 52 -2.75 -9.56 2.14
N ALA A 53 -2.05 -10.03 1.10
CA ALA A 53 -1.95 -9.29 -0.15
C ALA A 53 -3.34 -9.06 -0.78
N ILE A 54 -4.23 -10.06 -0.76
CA ILE A 54 -5.62 -9.92 -1.23
C ILE A 54 -6.39 -8.92 -0.37
N ALA A 55 -6.33 -9.04 0.95
CA ALA A 55 -7.04 -8.15 1.86
C ALA A 55 -6.58 -6.69 1.67
N GLU A 56 -5.28 -6.44 1.55
CA GLU A 56 -4.76 -5.10 1.34
C GLU A 56 -4.99 -4.54 -0.05
N GLY A 57 -4.99 -5.40 -1.07
CA GLY A 57 -5.37 -4.99 -2.43
C GLY A 57 -6.79 -4.41 -2.46
N ARG A 58 -7.71 -4.99 -1.67
CA ARG A 58 -9.08 -4.46 -1.51
C ARG A 58 -9.09 -3.11 -0.79
N GLU A 59 -8.27 -2.92 0.24
CA GLU A 59 -8.16 -1.62 0.91
C GLU A 59 -7.50 -0.56 0.02
N ALA A 60 -6.50 -0.92 -0.77
CA ALA A 60 -5.90 -0.02 -1.73
C ALA A 60 -6.92 0.38 -2.81
N ALA A 61 -7.72 -0.56 -3.32
CA ALA A 61 -8.82 -0.25 -4.24
C ALA A 61 -9.83 0.71 -3.61
N ARG A 62 -10.20 0.52 -2.33
CA ARG A 62 -11.07 1.45 -1.59
C ARG A 62 -10.42 2.83 -1.42
N GLY A 63 -9.13 2.89 -1.12
CA GLY A 63 -8.37 4.14 -1.00
C GLY A 63 -8.33 4.91 -2.32
N VAL A 64 -8.07 4.22 -3.43
CA VAL A 64 -8.10 4.78 -4.79
C VAL A 64 -9.50 5.28 -5.14
N ASP A 65 -10.54 4.48 -4.90
CA ASP A 65 -11.94 4.88 -5.12
C ASP A 65 -12.29 6.15 -4.34
N SER A 66 -11.94 6.18 -3.05
CA SER A 66 -12.18 7.35 -2.19
C SER A 66 -11.45 8.60 -2.69
N PHE A 67 -10.21 8.44 -3.15
CA PHE A 67 -9.40 9.55 -3.67
C PHE A 67 -9.93 10.10 -5.00
N LEU A 68 -10.44 9.23 -5.89
CA LEU A 68 -10.95 9.65 -7.20
C LEU A 68 -12.39 10.17 -7.15
N MET A 69 -13.23 9.60 -6.29
CA MET A 69 -14.68 9.88 -6.24
C MET A 69 -15.07 10.88 -5.15
N ASP A 70 -14.12 11.31 -4.31
CA ASP A 70 -14.33 12.12 -3.11
C ASP A 70 -15.33 11.49 -2.09
N ARG A 71 -15.54 10.17 -2.22
CA ARG A 71 -16.34 9.31 -1.33
C ARG A 71 -15.96 7.84 -1.52
N ALA A 72 -16.04 7.04 -0.46
CA ALA A 72 -15.80 5.60 -0.54
C ALA A 72 -17.10 4.84 -0.86
N LEU A 73 -17.18 4.20 -2.03
CA LEU A 73 -18.28 3.30 -2.40
C LEU A 73 -17.95 1.84 -2.09
N LEU A 74 -16.67 1.51 -1.95
CA LEU A 74 -16.21 0.17 -1.61
C LEU A 74 -16.18 -0.08 -0.08
N PRO A 75 -16.54 -1.29 0.38
CA PRO A 75 -16.56 -1.63 1.80
C PRO A 75 -15.14 -1.72 2.40
N ARG A 76 -14.99 -1.29 3.66
CA ARG A 76 -13.75 -1.46 4.46
C ARG A 76 -13.66 -2.89 5.02
N SER A 77 -12.49 -3.49 4.91
CA SER A 77 -12.14 -4.78 5.48
C SER A 77 -12.18 -4.71 7.00
N GLN A 78 -12.91 -5.62 7.63
CA GLN A 78 -12.96 -5.76 9.09
C GLN A 78 -11.74 -6.50 9.66
N PHE A 79 -10.93 -7.10 8.78
CA PHE A 79 -9.77 -7.93 9.16
C PHE A 79 -8.46 -7.13 9.20
N LEU A 80 -8.46 -5.92 8.65
CA LEU A 80 -7.33 -5.00 8.69
C LEU A 80 -7.65 -3.93 9.74
N LYS A 81 -6.89 -3.95 10.83
CA LYS A 81 -6.94 -2.91 11.86
C LYS A 81 -6.15 -1.70 11.41
#